data_AF-A0A3D4UMS8-F1
#
_entry.id   AF-A0A3D4UMS8-F1
#
_cell.length_a   1.000
_cell.length_b   1.000
_cell.length_c   1.000
_cell.angle_alpha   90.00
_cell.angle_beta   90.00
_cell.angle_gamma   90.00
#
_symmetry.space_group_name_H-M   'P 1'
#
loop_
_entity.id
_entity.type
_entity.pdbx_description
1 polymer ?
#
loop_
_entity_poly.entity_id
_entity_poly.type
_entity_poly.pdbx_seq_one_letter_code
_entity_poly.pdbx_strand_id
1 'polypeptide(L)'
;VPNIESVDGEAGQSQAGTTIETTEAGTEIVRLRAYGSMTYAGFKSLLFANLDPDDARLTEAMEWIEQNYTIEENPGLGMQGYYYYLCTMARALDEAGIDEINGHNWREEMIDKLHELQFVSGAFKVFESRWMENNDILIAAYALIAIEHAKN
;
A
#
# COMPACT_ATOMS: atom_id res chain seq x y z
N VAL A 1 0.15 2.27 -25.70
CA VAL A 1 1.62 2.04 -25.76
C VAL A 1 1.80 0.56 -25.51
N PRO A 2 2.47 -0.20 -26.39
CA PRO A 2 2.65 -1.63 -26.14
C PRO A 2 3.25 -1.84 -24.73
N ASN A 3 2.69 -2.80 -23.98
CA ASN A 3 3.11 -3.23 -22.63
C ASN A 3 2.49 -2.52 -21.40
N ILE A 4 1.59 -1.54 -21.57
CA ILE A 4 0.80 -0.96 -20.46
C ILE A 4 -0.72 -1.09 -20.67
N GLU A 5 -1.12 -1.88 -21.65
CA GLU A 5 -2.52 -2.15 -21.99
C GLU A 5 -2.94 -3.51 -21.39
N SER A 6 -4.22 -3.64 -21.07
CA SER A 6 -4.83 -4.90 -20.67
C SER A 6 -4.78 -5.93 -21.81
N VAL A 7 -5.15 -7.18 -21.51
CA VAL A 7 -5.32 -8.23 -22.53
C VAL A 7 -6.34 -7.86 -23.61
N ASP A 8 -7.27 -6.94 -23.29
CA ASP A 8 -8.30 -6.44 -24.20
C ASP A 8 -7.85 -5.16 -24.95
N GLY A 9 -6.60 -4.73 -24.78
CA GLY A 9 -6.05 -3.53 -25.41
C GLY A 9 -6.46 -2.22 -24.74
N GLU A 10 -7.05 -2.26 -23.54
CA GLU A 10 -7.42 -1.05 -22.81
C GLU A 10 -6.22 -0.49 -22.04
N ALA A 11 -6.01 0.82 -22.13
CA ALA A 11 -4.91 1.48 -21.42
C ALA A 11 -5.10 1.38 -19.90
N GLY A 12 -4.14 0.76 -19.21
CA GLY A 12 -4.09 0.79 -17.75
C GLY A 12 -3.54 2.12 -17.21
N GLN A 13 -3.69 2.34 -15.90
CA GLN A 13 -3.23 3.55 -15.24
C GLN A 13 -2.51 3.21 -13.93
N SER A 14 -1.40 3.88 -13.65
CA SER A 14 -0.78 3.92 -12.32
C SER A 14 -0.54 5.37 -11.92
N GLN A 15 -0.80 5.66 -10.65
CA GLN A 15 -0.55 6.96 -10.04
C GLN A 15 0.92 7.15 -9.63
N ALA A 16 1.71 6.08 -9.66
CA ALA A 16 3.15 6.06 -9.42
C ALA A 16 3.97 6.12 -10.73
N GLY A 17 3.30 6.26 -11.88
CA GLY A 17 3.93 6.33 -13.20
C GLY A 17 4.32 4.96 -13.75
N THR A 18 5.40 4.91 -14.52
CA THR A 18 5.87 3.70 -15.20
C THR A 18 7.25 3.27 -14.71
N THR A 19 7.62 2.04 -15.05
CA THR A 19 8.97 1.49 -14.90
C THR A 19 9.39 0.80 -16.20
N ILE A 20 10.70 0.69 -16.43
CA ILE A 20 11.26 -0.08 -17.55
C ILE A 20 11.83 -1.35 -16.96
N GLU A 21 11.43 -2.49 -17.51
CA GLU A 21 11.99 -3.80 -17.19
C GLU A 21 12.69 -4.37 -18.42
N THR A 22 13.81 -5.06 -18.20
CA THR A 22 14.51 -5.79 -19.26
C THR A 22 14.17 -7.27 -19.11
N THR A 23 13.53 -7.84 -20.13
CA THR A 23 13.24 -9.28 -20.20
C THR A 23 14.52 -10.11 -20.29
N GLU A 24 14.44 -11.41 -20.02
CA GLU A 24 15.57 -12.35 -20.19
C GLU A 24 16.16 -12.32 -21.61
N ALA A 25 15.32 -12.02 -22.62
CA ALA A 25 15.73 -11.87 -24.02
C ALA A 25 16.41 -10.52 -24.33
N GLY A 26 16.60 -9.63 -23.35
CA GLY A 26 17.20 -8.31 -23.51
C GLY A 26 16.25 -7.23 -24.03
N THR A 27 14.97 -7.55 -24.22
CA THR A 27 13.96 -6.58 -24.67
C THR A 27 13.52 -5.70 -23.50
N GLU A 28 13.56 -4.38 -23.68
CA GLU A 28 12.99 -3.41 -22.74
C GLU A 28 11.46 -3.33 -22.90
N ILE A 29 10.74 -3.41 -21.79
CA ILE A 29 9.29 -3.26 -21.72
C ILE A 29 8.93 -2.16 -20.72
N VAL A 30 7.94 -1.33 -21.07
CA VAL A 30 7.39 -0.32 -20.17
C VAL A 30 6.21 -0.93 -19.42
N ARG A 31 6.25 -0.89 -18.09
CA ARG A 31 5.16 -1.36 -17.22
C ARG A 31 4.60 -0.23 -16.36
N LEU A 32 3.38 -0.42 -15.89
CA LEU A 32 2.80 0.39 -14.83
C LEU A 32 3.52 0.08 -13.51
N ARG A 33 3.92 1.11 -12.77
CA ARG A 33 4.60 0.93 -11.49
C ARG A 33 3.59 0.56 -10.40
N ALA A 34 3.83 -0.53 -9.68
CA ALA A 34 3.09 -0.89 -8.47
C ALA A 34 3.43 0.08 -7.32
N TYR A 35 2.50 0.28 -6.40
CA TYR A 35 2.71 1.15 -5.23
C TYR A 35 1.84 0.72 -4.05
N GLY A 36 2.30 1.04 -2.84
CA GLY A 36 1.85 0.40 -1.61
C GLY A 36 0.34 0.42 -1.41
N SER A 37 -0.26 1.61 -1.45
CA SER A 37 -1.68 1.73 -1.11
C SER A 37 -2.61 0.95 -2.05
N MET A 38 -2.27 0.82 -3.34
CA MET A 38 -3.06 -0.04 -4.25
C MET A 38 -2.71 -1.51 -4.12
N THR A 39 -1.45 -1.88 -3.83
CA THR A 39 -1.10 -3.28 -3.60
C THR A 39 -1.85 -3.83 -2.40
N TYR A 40 -1.86 -3.12 -1.25
CA TYR A 40 -2.62 -3.55 -0.07
C TYR A 40 -4.14 -3.57 -0.30
N ALA A 41 -4.69 -2.57 -0.99
CA ALA A 41 -6.12 -2.57 -1.34
C ALA A 41 -6.50 -3.73 -2.26
N GLY A 42 -5.64 -4.04 -3.24
CA GLY A 42 -5.79 -5.18 -4.14
C GLY A 42 -5.70 -6.50 -3.39
N PHE A 43 -4.64 -6.71 -2.60
CA PHE A 43 -4.44 -7.89 -1.77
C PHE A 43 -5.65 -8.19 -0.88
N LYS A 44 -6.14 -7.18 -0.14
CA LYS A 44 -7.36 -7.32 0.66
C LYS A 44 -8.56 -7.73 -0.20
N SER A 45 -8.72 -7.15 -1.39
CA SER A 45 -9.83 -7.51 -2.28
C SER A 45 -9.75 -8.97 -2.74
N LEU A 46 -8.54 -9.49 -2.99
CA LEU A 46 -8.32 -10.89 -3.35
C LEU A 46 -8.68 -11.84 -2.18
N LEU A 47 -8.33 -11.48 -0.94
CA LEU A 47 -8.74 -12.22 0.26
C LEU A 47 -10.27 -12.29 0.36
N PHE A 48 -10.96 -11.16 0.22
CA PHE A 48 -12.43 -11.11 0.26
C PHE A 48 -13.11 -11.85 -0.90
N ALA A 49 -12.43 -11.97 -2.04
CA ALA A 49 -12.88 -12.78 -3.16
C ALA A 49 -12.65 -14.28 -2.94
N ASN A 50 -12.05 -14.68 -1.81
CA ASN A 50 -11.81 -16.07 -1.40
C ASN A 50 -11.09 -16.88 -2.48
N LEU A 51 -10.02 -16.28 -3.03
CA LEU A 51 -9.09 -16.98 -3.91
C LEU A 51 -8.40 -18.12 -3.16
N ASP A 52 -7.89 -19.09 -3.93
CA ASP A 52 -7.05 -20.15 -3.39
C ASP A 52 -5.78 -19.55 -2.76
N PRO A 53 -5.31 -20.04 -1.60
CA PRO A 53 -4.05 -19.58 -1.00
C PRO A 53 -2.84 -19.63 -1.96
N ASP A 54 -2.84 -20.57 -2.91
CA ASP A 54 -1.77 -20.72 -3.90
C ASP A 54 -2.05 -19.96 -5.23
N ASP A 55 -3.11 -19.13 -5.29
CA ASP A 55 -3.39 -18.31 -6.47
C ASP A 55 -2.26 -17.29 -6.68
N ALA A 56 -1.66 -17.31 -7.88
CA ALA A 56 -0.52 -16.48 -8.23
C ALA A 56 -0.75 -14.98 -7.94
N ARG A 57 -1.98 -14.46 -8.09
CA ARG A 57 -2.27 -13.04 -7.82
C ARG A 57 -2.17 -12.71 -6.33
N LEU A 58 -2.53 -13.66 -5.48
CA LEU A 58 -2.46 -13.50 -4.03
C LEU A 58 -1.01 -13.63 -3.56
N THR A 59 -0.30 -14.65 -4.04
CA THR A 59 1.10 -14.90 -3.67
C THR A 59 2.02 -13.79 -4.17
N GLU A 60 1.88 -13.34 -5.43
CA GLU A 60 2.70 -12.23 -5.98
C GLU A 60 2.44 -10.90 -5.26
N ALA A 61 1.19 -10.64 -4.84
CA ALA A 61 0.88 -9.45 -4.05
C ALA A 61 1.54 -9.50 -2.67
N MET A 62 1.55 -10.68 -2.03
CA MET A 62 2.22 -10.88 -0.74
C MET A 62 3.75 -10.77 -0.88
N GLU A 63 4.35 -11.39 -1.90
CA GLU A 63 5.79 -11.26 -2.19
C GLU A 63 6.18 -9.78 -2.40
N TRP A 64 5.35 -9.02 -3.12
CA TRP A 64 5.59 -7.59 -3.29
C TRP A 64 5.50 -6.85 -1.96
N ILE A 65 4.52 -7.17 -1.10
CA ILE A 65 4.38 -6.60 0.25
C ILE A 65 5.64 -6.88 1.08
N GLU A 66 6.15 -8.11 1.10
CA GLU A 66 7.36 -8.47 1.85
C GLU A 66 8.58 -7.71 1.35
N GLN A 67 8.74 -7.55 0.04
CA GLN A 67 9.89 -6.86 -0.56
C GLN A 67 9.85 -5.34 -0.39
N ASN A 68 8.66 -4.77 -0.17
CA ASN A 68 8.44 -3.32 -0.11
C ASN A 68 7.86 -2.85 1.23
N TYR A 69 7.92 -3.70 2.26
CA TYR A 69 7.43 -3.37 3.59
C TYR A 69 8.15 -2.15 4.17
N THR A 70 7.38 -1.17 4.64
CA THR A 70 7.89 0.00 5.35
C THR A 70 6.73 0.70 6.07
N ILE A 71 7.01 1.38 7.17
CA ILE A 71 6.07 2.31 7.81
C ILE A 71 6.43 3.78 7.48
N GLU A 72 7.52 4.02 6.75
CA GLU A 72 8.08 5.36 6.57
C GLU A 72 7.53 6.11 5.36
N GLU A 73 7.02 5.41 4.33
CA GLU A 73 6.46 6.04 3.14
C GLU A 73 5.40 5.14 2.49
N ASN A 74 4.66 5.66 1.51
CA ASN A 74 3.88 4.85 0.58
C ASN A 74 4.82 4.38 -0.55
N PRO A 75 5.24 3.09 -0.60
CA PRO A 75 6.25 2.64 -1.55
C PRO A 75 5.88 2.96 -2.99
N GLY A 76 6.82 3.54 -3.74
CA GLY A 76 6.61 4.01 -5.10
C GLY A 76 5.97 5.41 -5.23
N LEU A 77 5.55 6.03 -4.11
CA LEU A 77 4.91 7.34 -4.07
C LEU A 77 5.46 8.30 -3.01
N GLY A 78 6.36 7.86 -2.13
CA GLY A 78 6.86 8.68 -1.03
C GLY A 78 5.74 9.03 -0.06
N MET A 79 5.63 10.30 0.34
CA MET A 79 4.59 10.75 1.30
C MET A 79 3.21 11.00 0.67
N GLN A 80 3.05 10.78 -0.63
CA GLN A 80 1.76 11.01 -1.30
C GLN A 80 0.79 9.87 -0.98
N GLY A 81 -0.35 10.20 -0.36
CA GLY A 81 -1.33 9.18 0.04
C GLY A 81 -0.85 8.33 1.22
N TYR A 82 -0.01 8.88 2.09
CA TYR A 82 0.67 8.16 3.16
C TYR A 82 -0.30 7.68 4.25
N TYR A 83 -1.25 8.52 4.68
CA TYR A 83 -2.24 8.09 5.67
C TYR A 83 -3.20 7.06 5.08
N TYR A 84 -3.57 7.22 3.80
CA TYR A 84 -4.35 6.20 3.09
C TYR A 84 -3.58 4.89 2.92
N TYR A 85 -2.28 4.96 2.68
CA TYR A 85 -1.38 3.81 2.66
C TYR A 85 -1.39 3.06 4.00
N LEU A 86 -1.12 3.74 5.12
CA LEU A 86 -1.16 3.11 6.44
C LEU A 86 -2.53 2.46 6.74
N CYS A 87 -3.63 3.16 6.40
CA CYS A 87 -4.98 2.64 6.57
C CYS A 87 -5.25 1.39 5.72
N THR A 88 -4.83 1.37 4.45
CA THR A 88 -5.03 0.20 3.57
C THR A 88 -4.13 -0.96 3.98
N MET A 89 -2.89 -0.71 4.38
CA MET A 89 -1.96 -1.69 4.93
C MET A 89 -2.54 -2.37 6.17
N ALA A 90 -2.93 -1.59 7.19
CA ALA A 90 -3.46 -2.13 8.44
C ALA A 90 -4.67 -3.05 8.20
N ARG A 91 -5.61 -2.58 7.37
CA ARG A 91 -6.83 -3.33 7.02
C ARG A 91 -6.55 -4.62 6.27
N ALA A 92 -5.50 -4.64 5.46
CA ALA A 92 -5.16 -5.80 4.64
C ALA A 92 -4.42 -6.86 5.46
N LEU A 93 -3.45 -6.44 6.29
CA LEU A 93 -2.68 -7.34 7.14
C LEU A 93 -3.51 -7.93 8.28
N ASP A 94 -4.39 -7.12 8.88
CA ASP A 94 -5.31 -7.60 9.90
C ASP A 94 -6.29 -8.63 9.34
N GLU A 95 -6.85 -8.39 8.15
CA GLU A 95 -7.72 -9.38 7.46
C GLU A 95 -6.97 -10.68 7.13
N ALA A 96 -5.69 -10.57 6.74
CA ALA A 96 -4.86 -11.72 6.44
C ALA A 96 -4.42 -12.50 7.69
N GLY A 97 -4.64 -11.97 8.89
CA GLY A 97 -4.13 -12.55 10.13
C GLY A 97 -2.59 -12.59 10.18
N ILE A 98 -1.92 -11.61 9.55
CA ILE A 98 -0.46 -11.50 9.54
C ILE A 98 -0.04 -10.71 10.77
N ASP A 99 0.84 -11.28 11.60
CA ASP A 99 1.36 -10.61 12.79
C ASP A 99 2.72 -9.95 12.54
N GLU A 100 3.55 -10.54 11.68
CA GLU A 100 4.89 -10.05 11.38
C GLU A 100 5.20 -10.12 9.88
N ILE A 101 5.98 -9.16 9.39
CA ILE A 101 6.54 -9.15 8.03
C ILE A 101 8.05 -9.02 8.14
N ASN A 102 8.80 -10.00 7.65
CA ASN A 102 10.27 -10.04 7.76
C ASN A 102 10.80 -9.85 9.20
N GLY A 103 10.04 -10.29 10.22
CA GLY A 103 10.37 -10.12 11.64
C GLY A 103 10.05 -8.73 12.20
N HIS A 104 9.40 -7.86 11.43
CA HIS A 104 8.84 -6.59 11.90
C HIS A 104 7.43 -6.79 12.44
N ASN A 105 7.19 -6.34 13.66
CA ASN A 105 5.85 -6.23 14.23
C ASN A 105 5.18 -4.97 13.68
N TRP A 106 4.46 -5.11 12.57
CA TRP A 106 3.86 -3.98 11.87
C TRP A 106 2.83 -3.23 12.70
N ARG A 107 2.16 -3.92 13.63
CA ARG A 107 1.15 -3.34 14.52
C ARG A 107 1.79 -2.31 15.46
N GLU A 108 2.87 -2.72 16.13
CA GLU A 108 3.64 -1.86 17.04
C GLU A 108 4.28 -0.70 16.30
N GLU A 109 4.97 -0.98 15.18
CA GLU A 109 5.62 0.06 14.37
C GLU A 109 4.62 1.10 13.85
N MET A 110 3.42 0.67 13.46
CA MET A 110 2.37 1.58 12.98
C MET A 110 1.82 2.46 14.11
N ILE A 111 1.58 1.90 15.30
CA ILE A 111 1.10 2.65 16.46
C ILE A 111 2.15 3.68 16.87
N ASP A 112 3.42 3.28 16.97
CA ASP A 112 4.53 4.16 17.33
C ASP A 112 4.67 5.29 16.30
N LYS A 113 4.65 4.98 15.01
CA LYS A 113 4.70 6.00 13.96
C LYS A 113 3.53 6.97 14.04
N LEU A 114 2.30 6.49 14.19
CA LEU A 114 1.14 7.38 14.28
C LEU A 114 1.17 8.23 15.56
N HIS A 115 1.72 7.70 16.66
CA HIS A 115 1.97 8.47 17.87
C HIS A 115 2.98 9.62 17.63
N GLU A 116 4.09 9.35 16.94
CA GLU A 116 5.08 10.38 16.57
C GLU A 116 4.48 11.52 15.72
N LEU A 117 3.50 11.19 14.87
CA LEU A 117 2.88 12.13 13.94
C LEU A 117 1.73 12.94 14.56
N GLN A 118 1.23 12.52 15.71
CA GLN A 118 0.11 13.17 16.38
C GLN A 118 0.58 14.36 17.22
N PHE A 119 0.01 15.54 16.98
CA PHE A 119 0.18 16.69 17.85
C PHE A 119 -0.61 16.53 19.16
N VAL A 120 -0.23 17.31 20.18
CA VAL A 120 -0.96 17.35 21.47
C VAL A 120 -2.45 17.69 21.31
N SER A 121 -2.83 18.41 20.24
CA SER A 121 -4.23 18.71 19.91
C SER A 121 -5.03 17.49 19.42
N GLY A 122 -4.38 16.37 19.12
CA GLY A 122 -4.97 15.18 18.50
C GLY A 122 -4.95 15.20 16.97
N ALA A 123 -4.64 16.35 16.35
CA ALA A 123 -4.44 16.46 14.91
C ALA A 123 -3.13 15.78 14.49
N PHE A 124 -3.05 15.35 13.23
CA PHE A 124 -1.87 14.67 12.67
C PHE A 124 -1.10 15.59 11.73
N LYS A 125 0.21 15.38 11.62
CA LYS A 125 1.07 16.13 10.70
C LYS A 125 0.70 15.88 9.23
N VAL A 126 0.39 16.94 8.49
CA VAL A 126 0.21 16.89 7.03
C VAL A 126 1.58 16.84 6.33
N PHE A 127 1.72 15.93 5.36
CA PHE A 127 2.93 15.81 4.54
C PHE A 127 2.72 16.31 3.11
N GLU A 128 1.64 15.86 2.47
CA GLU A 128 1.32 16.13 1.08
C GLU A 128 -0.17 16.46 0.92
N SER A 129 -0.54 17.12 -0.18
CA SER A 129 -1.94 17.52 -0.44
C SER A 129 -2.68 16.64 -1.45
N ARG A 130 -1.94 15.81 -2.20
CA ARG A 130 -2.52 14.90 -3.18
C ARG A 130 -3.54 13.98 -2.50
N TRP A 131 -4.67 13.75 -3.16
CA TRP A 131 -5.81 12.97 -2.64
C TRP A 131 -6.38 13.49 -1.32
N MET A 132 -6.37 14.82 -1.15
CA MET A 132 -6.97 15.51 -0.01
C MET A 132 -6.29 15.21 1.33
N GLU A 133 -5.04 14.73 1.35
CA GLU A 133 -4.30 14.49 2.60
C GLU A 133 -3.84 15.77 3.33
N ASN A 134 -4.22 16.95 2.82
CA ASN A 134 -4.19 18.21 3.57
C ASN A 134 -5.49 18.51 4.35
N ASN A 135 -6.46 17.59 4.34
CA ASN A 135 -7.67 17.69 5.16
C ASN A 135 -7.46 16.94 6.48
N ASP A 136 -7.32 17.69 7.57
CA ASP A 136 -7.05 17.15 8.91
C ASP A 136 -8.06 16.09 9.36
N ILE A 137 -9.33 16.23 8.99
CA ILE A 137 -10.38 15.27 9.35
C ILE A 137 -10.15 13.94 8.63
N LEU A 138 -9.76 13.99 7.35
CA LEU A 138 -9.54 12.81 6.53
C LEU A 138 -8.34 12.01 7.03
N ILE A 139 -7.20 12.68 7.25
CA ILE A 139 -5.99 11.99 7.71
C ILE A 139 -6.16 11.44 9.13
N ALA A 140 -6.87 12.17 10.01
CA ALA A 140 -7.21 11.67 11.34
C ALA A 140 -8.11 10.43 11.26
N ALA A 141 -9.10 10.41 10.37
CA ALA A 141 -9.95 9.24 10.18
C ALA A 141 -9.15 8.02 9.70
N TYR A 142 -8.24 8.20 8.74
CA TYR A 142 -7.36 7.13 8.27
C TYR A 142 -6.43 6.61 9.37
N ALA A 143 -5.79 7.51 10.12
CA ALA A 143 -4.93 7.15 11.25
C ALA A 143 -5.68 6.34 12.32
N LEU A 144 -6.88 6.78 12.71
CA LEU A 144 -7.69 6.09 13.71
C LEU A 144 -8.15 4.71 13.24
N ILE A 145 -8.52 4.56 11.96
CA ILE A 145 -8.84 3.24 11.39
C ILE A 145 -7.60 2.33 11.39
N ALA A 146 -6.43 2.87 11.03
CA ALA A 146 -5.19 2.11 11.05
C ALA A 146 -4.87 1.59 12.46
N ILE A 147 -4.99 2.45 13.48
CA ILE A 147 -4.81 2.08 14.90
C ILE A 147 -5.85 1.03 15.33
N GLU A 148 -7.11 1.16 14.90
CA GLU A 148 -8.17 0.19 15.24
C GLU A 148 -7.84 -1.22 14.75
N HIS A 149 -7.21 -1.33 13.59
CA HIS A 149 -6.75 -2.62 13.08
C HIS A 149 -5.47 -3.07 13.78
N ALA A 150 -4.52 -2.17 14.02
CA ALA A 150 -3.24 -2.50 14.64
C ALA A 150 -3.34 -2.89 16.13
N LYS A 151 -4.37 -2.46 16.87
CA LYS A 151 -4.50 -2.77 18.30
C LYS A 151 -4.97 -4.21 18.60
N ASN A 152 -5.50 -4.92 17.60
CA ASN A 152 -5.99 -6.29 17.73
C ASN A 152 -4.83 -7.27 17.68
#